data_AF-A0A8J3W8G0-F1
#
_entry.id   AF-A0A8J3W8G0-F1
#
_cell.length_a   1.000
_cell.length_b   1.000
_cell.length_c   1.000
_cell.angle_alpha   90.00
_cell.angle_beta   90.00
_cell.angle_gamma   90.00
#
_symmetry.space_group_name_H-M   'P 1'
#
loop_
_entity.id
_entity.type
_entity.pdbx_description
1 polymer ?
#
loop_
_entity_poly.entity_id
_entity_poly.type
_entity_poly.pdbx_seq_one_letter_code
_entity_poly.pdbx_strand_id
1 'polypeptide(L)'
;MNPRAKRLALPLGGALAATSMIGVTLAAGTAQAAAPDRKTVTLASSGNAKAIAGYWTPSKLKSATTYVAESTASGRLKVGGSRASADGRAGTVAPIGEEGKSAGRSRNVNLPITVGKVFFIDDKGRERWCSGSSVQSKYRNLVATAGHCVYDTDTNKPYNNFVFIPGYHQGKAPWGIYVGAKVNMHYDFDVYEDYDRDYAFVNVYNGIKQQPEKEVDYKTFKAHVDKGGVGREEPRTVDFETYDRWTQKGGIGKVENVSSEDQVGPQYNGAIAVAVEAEKWDWDKASGDVYGLKDDKVTRDGKVLDQKDWPKSGSKLETRTENVTKAEYEAYKGPGYRKIDDRGNYTITHYYVVKYIKKTSSVKYVIFRHYITAIADAGRLGDNVGGQGFAWNQRTGKKVFAFGYPASAHLDGNKVYTGHTMKWCYGTTGNAPDVPAYKAEEHQAIKCAFTPGASGGPFLLQYKNSKRTGYLNGVVSLTIDSDGNDRYDRVTTPYFDGETYGIYRYAANLWTGKLPLS
;
A
#
# COMPACT_ATOMS: atom_id res chain seq x y z
N MET A 1 31.39 -48.06 -8.87
CA MET A 1 31.72 -48.94 -7.73
C MET A 1 32.78 -48.24 -6.89
N ASN A 2 32.41 -47.72 -5.73
CA ASN A 2 33.35 -47.45 -4.64
C ASN A 2 33.88 -48.82 -4.12
N PRO A 3 34.94 -48.93 -3.29
CA PRO A 3 35.73 -47.88 -2.65
C PRO A 3 37.25 -48.24 -2.56
N ARG A 4 38.07 -47.36 -1.98
CA ARG A 4 38.79 -47.61 -0.71
C ARG A 4 40.00 -46.70 -0.56
N ALA A 5 39.97 -45.99 0.56
CA ALA A 5 41.01 -45.16 1.10
C ALA A 5 42.23 -45.97 1.56
N LYS A 6 43.37 -45.28 1.74
CA LYS A 6 44.05 -45.01 3.03
C LYS A 6 45.58 -45.05 2.94
N ARG A 7 46.16 -44.15 3.75
CA ARG A 7 47.50 -44.11 4.41
C ARG A 7 48.58 -43.31 3.66
N LEU A 8 48.96 -42.16 4.22
CA LEU A 8 49.85 -41.89 5.37
C LEU A 8 51.34 -41.84 4.96
N ALA A 9 51.81 -40.60 4.90
CA ALA A 9 53.13 -40.08 5.28
C ALA A 9 54.27 -41.07 5.64
N LEU A 10 55.45 -40.81 5.09
CA LEU A 10 56.65 -40.55 5.89
C LEU A 10 57.68 -39.71 5.10
N PRO A 11 58.56 -38.98 5.81
CA PRO A 11 59.43 -37.93 5.30
C PRO A 11 60.86 -38.43 5.06
N LEU A 12 61.53 -37.87 4.06
CA LEU A 12 62.98 -37.88 3.89
C LEU A 12 63.30 -36.50 3.31
N GLY A 13 64.10 -35.65 3.95
CA GLY A 13 65.49 -35.90 4.33
C GLY A 13 66.29 -34.87 3.53
N GLY A 14 66.92 -33.93 4.25
CA GLY A 14 67.37 -32.66 3.70
C GLY A 14 68.55 -32.72 2.73
N ALA A 15 68.62 -31.69 1.89
CA ALA A 15 69.85 -31.19 1.30
C ALA A 15 69.78 -29.65 1.29
N LEU A 16 70.54 -29.03 2.19
CA LEU A 16 70.83 -27.60 2.18
C LEU A 16 71.74 -27.31 0.98
N ALA A 17 71.18 -26.70 -0.06
CA ALA A 17 71.94 -25.96 -1.06
C ALA A 17 71.53 -24.49 -0.92
N ALA A 18 72.44 -23.70 -0.34
CA ALA A 18 72.31 -22.26 -0.28
C ALA A 18 72.56 -21.68 -1.67
N THR A 19 71.49 -21.27 -2.35
CA THR A 19 71.59 -20.48 -3.58
C THR A 19 70.52 -19.39 -3.54
N SER A 20 71.02 -18.15 -3.41
CA SER A 20 70.39 -16.89 -3.82
C SER A 20 68.90 -16.69 -3.50
N MET A 21 68.64 -15.83 -2.52
CA MET A 21 67.34 -15.19 -2.30
C MET A 21 66.84 -14.50 -3.57
N ILE A 22 65.89 -15.13 -4.26
CA ILE A 22 64.86 -14.39 -5.00
C ILE A 22 63.70 -14.28 -4.01
N GLY A 23 63.52 -13.08 -3.48
CA GLY A 23 62.35 -12.74 -2.67
C GLY A 23 61.09 -12.89 -3.50
N VAL A 24 60.48 -14.06 -3.46
CA VAL A 24 59.05 -14.19 -3.72
C VAL A 24 58.39 -13.53 -2.51
N THR A 25 58.06 -12.25 -2.65
CA THR A 25 56.97 -11.70 -1.86
C THR A 25 55.78 -12.63 -2.12
N LEU A 26 55.44 -13.48 -1.13
CA LEU A 26 54.06 -13.91 -1.03
C LEU A 26 53.28 -12.60 -0.88
N ALA A 27 52.76 -12.11 -2.01
CA ALA A 27 51.62 -11.23 -1.97
C ALA A 27 50.61 -12.03 -1.16
N ALA A 28 50.42 -11.63 0.10
CA ALA A 28 49.25 -12.01 0.85
C ALA A 28 48.09 -11.52 0.00
N GLY A 29 47.59 -12.40 -0.88
CA GLY A 29 46.36 -12.15 -1.58
C GLY A 29 45.39 -11.79 -0.49
N THR A 30 44.87 -10.56 -0.53
CA THR A 30 43.72 -10.20 0.28
C THR A 30 42.70 -11.27 -0.03
N ALA A 31 42.48 -12.21 0.90
CA ALA A 31 41.40 -13.15 0.79
C ALA A 31 40.15 -12.28 0.63
N GLN A 32 39.65 -12.22 -0.60
CA GLN A 32 38.44 -11.50 -0.91
C GLN A 32 37.39 -12.19 -0.05
N ALA A 33 36.95 -11.54 1.03
CA ALA A 33 35.89 -12.08 1.88
C ALA A 33 34.75 -12.54 0.97
N ALA A 34 34.23 -13.74 1.24
CA ALA A 34 33.13 -14.31 0.47
C ALA A 34 32.04 -13.25 0.29
N ALA A 35 31.43 -13.19 -0.90
CA ALA A 35 30.30 -12.30 -1.10
C ALA A 35 29.24 -12.63 -0.05
N PRO A 36 28.65 -11.62 0.63
CA PRO A 36 27.63 -11.88 1.63
C PRO A 36 26.44 -12.58 0.97
N ASP A 37 25.77 -13.46 1.71
CA ASP A 37 24.58 -14.13 1.20
C ASP A 37 23.41 -13.14 1.10
N ARG A 38 23.20 -12.65 -0.12
CA ARG A 38 22.42 -11.44 -0.39
C ARG A 38 21.49 -11.64 -1.57
N LYS A 39 20.23 -11.31 -1.37
CA LYS A 39 19.27 -11.09 -2.46
C LYS A 39 19.14 -9.61 -2.81
N THR A 40 19.25 -9.30 -4.10
CA THR A 40 18.97 -7.96 -4.63
C THR A 40 17.77 -8.01 -5.56
N VAL A 41 16.74 -7.22 -5.28
CA VAL A 41 15.51 -7.16 -6.09
C VAL A 41 15.29 -5.72 -6.56
N THR A 42 14.85 -5.56 -7.81
CA THR A 42 14.45 -4.26 -8.35
C THR A 42 13.03 -3.92 -7.87
N LEU A 43 12.87 -2.76 -7.25
CA LEU A 43 11.56 -2.25 -6.79
C LEU A 43 10.89 -1.43 -7.90
N ALA A 44 11.64 -0.56 -8.58
CA ALA A 44 11.12 0.25 -9.68
C ALA A 44 12.25 0.70 -10.63
N SER A 45 11.92 0.85 -11.91
CA SER A 45 12.78 1.55 -12.88
C SER A 45 12.68 3.07 -12.69
N SER A 46 13.70 3.81 -13.13
CA SER A 46 13.73 5.27 -13.01
C SER A 46 12.60 5.95 -13.78
N GLY A 47 12.15 5.35 -14.89
CA GLY A 47 10.99 5.84 -15.67
C GLY A 47 9.66 5.78 -14.90
N ASN A 48 9.52 4.87 -13.94
CA ASN A 48 8.30 4.74 -13.13
C ASN A 48 8.31 5.59 -11.86
N ALA A 49 9.45 6.18 -11.49
CA ALA A 49 9.59 6.88 -10.22
C ALA A 49 8.63 8.08 -10.09
N LYS A 50 8.39 8.82 -11.18
CA LYS A 50 7.43 9.93 -11.19
C LYS A 50 6.00 9.46 -10.89
N ALA A 51 5.56 8.38 -11.56
CA ALA A 51 4.24 7.82 -11.37
C ALA A 51 4.07 7.27 -9.94
N ILE A 52 5.07 6.57 -9.40
CA ILE A 52 5.05 6.05 -8.03
C ILE A 52 5.01 7.17 -7.00
N ALA A 53 5.88 8.19 -7.13
CA ALA A 53 5.84 9.33 -6.23
C ALA A 53 4.52 10.09 -6.32
N GLY A 54 3.93 10.19 -7.51
CA GLY A 54 2.63 10.80 -7.75
C GLY A 54 1.45 10.05 -7.15
N TYR A 55 1.51 8.72 -7.15
CA TYR A 55 0.49 7.89 -6.52
C TYR A 55 0.32 8.25 -5.04
N TRP A 56 1.40 8.56 -4.33
CA TRP A 56 1.38 8.90 -2.91
C TRP A 56 0.97 10.35 -2.66
N THR A 57 -0.33 10.63 -2.77
CA THR A 57 -0.90 11.93 -2.41
C THR A 57 -0.93 12.14 -0.89
N PRO A 58 -1.00 13.39 -0.39
CA PRO A 58 -1.16 13.65 1.05
C PRO A 58 -2.37 12.93 1.69
N SER A 59 -3.44 12.72 0.93
CA SER A 59 -4.61 11.97 1.39
C SER A 59 -4.29 10.49 1.57
N LYS A 60 -3.70 9.84 0.54
CA LYS A 60 -3.29 8.43 0.59
C LYS A 60 -2.28 8.17 1.70
N LEU A 61 -1.30 9.08 1.84
CA LEU A 61 -0.32 9.03 2.93
C LEU A 61 -0.93 9.14 4.32
N LYS A 62 -2.10 9.78 4.48
CA LYS A 62 -2.83 9.85 5.76
C LYS A 62 -3.71 8.65 6.00
N SER A 63 -4.34 8.11 4.95
CA SER A 63 -5.25 6.95 5.03
C SER A 63 -4.53 5.61 5.08
N ALA A 64 -3.27 5.55 4.61
CA ALA A 64 -2.46 4.35 4.67
C ALA A 64 -2.38 3.79 6.09
N THR A 65 -2.46 2.47 6.19
CA THR A 65 -2.53 1.76 7.47
C THR A 65 -1.18 1.12 7.81
N THR A 66 -0.91 0.89 9.09
CA THR A 66 0.31 0.16 9.45
C THR A 66 0.26 -1.25 8.89
N TYR A 67 1.41 -1.78 8.48
CA TYR A 67 1.54 -3.21 8.21
C TYR A 67 1.56 -3.94 9.57
N VAL A 68 0.52 -4.73 9.86
CA VAL A 68 0.31 -5.35 11.19
C VAL A 68 0.55 -6.85 11.17
N ALA A 69 0.43 -7.49 10.01
CA ALA A 69 0.20 -8.93 9.92
C ALA A 69 1.32 -9.81 10.48
N GLU A 70 2.53 -9.27 10.70
CA GLU A 70 3.71 -10.07 11.03
C GLU A 70 4.53 -9.54 12.21
N SER A 71 4.12 -8.44 12.84
CA SER A 71 4.95 -7.75 13.87
C SER A 71 4.49 -8.00 15.32
N THR A 72 3.48 -8.84 15.53
CA THR A 72 2.89 -9.10 16.84
C THR A 72 3.25 -10.49 17.32
N ALA A 73 4.14 -10.56 18.30
CA ALA A 73 4.45 -11.82 18.97
C ALA A 73 4.12 -11.76 20.46
N SER A 74 3.57 -12.83 21.00
CA SER A 74 3.49 -13.06 22.44
C SER A 74 4.56 -14.09 22.79
N GLY A 75 5.43 -13.78 23.75
CA GLY A 75 6.55 -14.66 24.08
C GLY A 75 7.08 -14.44 25.48
N ARG A 76 7.11 -15.49 26.30
CA ARG A 76 7.73 -15.43 27.63
C ARG A 76 9.24 -15.37 27.50
N LEU A 77 9.89 -14.45 28.23
CA LEU A 77 11.34 -14.38 28.38
C LEU A 77 11.91 -15.73 28.85
N LYS A 78 12.55 -16.49 27.96
CA LYS A 78 13.38 -17.65 28.35
C LYS A 78 14.73 -17.16 28.84
N VAL A 79 15.09 -17.50 30.07
CA VAL A 79 16.43 -17.27 30.60
C VAL A 79 17.37 -18.29 29.95
N GLY A 80 18.14 -17.87 28.95
CA GLY A 80 19.15 -18.73 28.29
C GLY A 80 19.03 -18.89 26.77
N GLY A 81 18.20 -18.10 26.08
CA GLY A 81 18.12 -18.11 24.61
C GLY A 81 19.46 -17.91 23.91
N SER A 82 19.56 -18.38 22.66
CA SER A 82 20.75 -18.28 21.82
C SER A 82 21.28 -16.84 21.82
N ARG A 83 22.56 -16.66 22.12
CA ARG A 83 23.17 -15.33 22.08
C ARG A 83 23.55 -15.03 20.65
N ALA A 84 22.98 -13.96 20.10
CA ALA A 84 23.54 -13.27 18.94
C ALA A 84 25.06 -13.20 19.09
N SER A 85 25.76 -13.80 18.13
CA SER A 85 27.20 -13.95 18.19
C SER A 85 27.86 -13.09 17.12
N ALA A 86 28.90 -12.36 17.50
CA ALA A 86 29.70 -11.63 16.53
C ALA A 86 30.49 -12.62 15.68
N ASP A 87 30.38 -12.53 14.37
CA ASP A 87 31.15 -13.31 13.39
C ASP A 87 32.55 -12.72 13.14
N GLY A 88 32.88 -11.59 13.79
CA GLY A 88 34.11 -10.86 13.57
C GLY A 88 34.29 -9.67 14.51
N ARG A 89 35.23 -8.78 14.15
CA ARG A 89 35.52 -7.59 14.95
C ARG A 89 34.40 -6.56 14.83
N ALA A 90 34.07 -5.94 15.96
CA ALA A 90 33.20 -4.78 16.03
C ALA A 90 33.71 -3.65 15.13
N GLY A 91 32.81 -3.01 14.37
CA GLY A 91 33.17 -1.91 13.50
C GLY A 91 32.07 -0.86 13.35
N THR A 92 32.45 0.30 12.81
CA THR A 92 31.55 1.43 12.59
C THR A 92 31.89 2.20 11.31
N VAL A 93 30.87 2.74 10.65
CA VAL A 93 30.95 3.78 9.62
C VAL A 93 30.33 5.06 10.16
N ALA A 94 31.03 6.18 10.04
CA ALA A 94 30.57 7.46 10.58
C ALA A 94 29.30 7.99 9.87
N PRO A 95 28.40 8.70 10.58
CA PRO A 95 27.26 9.40 9.96
C PRO A 95 27.72 10.51 9.00
N ILE A 96 26.82 10.96 8.13
CA ILE A 96 27.03 12.06 7.16
C ILE A 96 25.95 13.15 7.28
N GLY A 97 26.24 14.37 6.79
CA GLY A 97 25.29 15.49 6.72
C GLY A 97 25.28 16.42 7.94
N GLU A 98 26.16 16.17 8.91
CA GLU A 98 26.35 16.98 10.12
C GLU A 98 27.81 17.44 10.30
N GLU A 99 28.58 17.43 9.19
CA GLU A 99 29.94 17.94 9.14
C GLU A 99 29.93 19.45 9.47
N GLY A 100 30.83 19.89 10.37
CA GLY A 100 30.96 21.31 10.75
C GLY A 100 29.91 21.86 11.74
N LYS A 101 28.86 21.12 12.08
CA LYS A 101 27.87 21.57 13.09
C LYS A 101 28.38 21.35 14.52
N SER A 102 28.38 22.43 15.31
CA SER A 102 28.73 22.42 16.73
C SER A 102 27.70 21.63 17.55
N ALA A 103 28.18 20.81 18.48
CA ALA A 103 27.32 20.05 19.37
C ALA A 103 26.83 20.95 20.53
N GLY A 104 25.67 21.58 20.38
CA GLY A 104 24.99 22.22 21.51
C GLY A 104 24.54 21.20 22.58
N ARG A 105 24.46 21.57 23.86
CA ARG A 105 23.84 20.73 24.90
C ARG A 105 22.32 20.88 24.81
N SER A 106 21.63 19.87 24.27
CA SER A 106 20.17 19.74 24.40
C SER A 106 19.84 18.83 25.57
N ARG A 107 18.90 19.25 26.45
CA ARG A 107 18.32 18.39 27.50
C ARG A 107 17.15 17.54 26.98
N ASN A 108 16.56 17.89 25.83
CA ASN A 108 15.46 17.17 25.20
C ASN A 108 15.96 16.28 24.07
N VAL A 109 15.28 15.14 23.87
CA VAL A 109 15.52 14.26 22.71
C VAL A 109 15.05 14.97 21.46
N ASN A 110 15.98 15.27 20.56
CA ASN A 110 15.66 15.87 19.27
C ASN A 110 15.41 14.74 18.27
N LEU A 111 14.27 14.73 17.61
CA LEU A 111 13.94 13.67 16.66
C LEU A 111 14.82 13.74 15.39
N PRO A 112 15.37 12.61 14.92
CA PRO A 112 16.21 12.57 13.72
C PRO A 112 15.40 12.83 12.45
N ILE A 113 15.84 13.82 11.66
CA ILE A 113 15.23 14.09 10.34
C ILE A 113 15.56 13.00 9.31
N THR A 114 16.58 12.17 9.57
CA THR A 114 16.89 10.99 8.76
C THR A 114 15.83 9.91 8.89
N VAL A 115 15.02 9.90 9.96
CA VAL A 115 14.00 8.89 10.20
C VAL A 115 12.69 9.35 9.60
N GLY A 116 11.96 8.41 9.02
CA GLY A 116 10.72 8.68 8.32
C GLY A 116 9.84 7.43 8.24
N LYS A 117 8.83 7.53 7.39
CA LYS A 117 7.99 6.38 7.04
C LYS A 117 8.39 5.82 5.69
N VAL A 118 8.27 4.51 5.57
CA VAL A 118 8.22 3.84 4.27
C VAL A 118 6.75 3.54 3.96
N PHE A 119 6.32 3.77 2.74
CA PHE A 119 4.97 3.47 2.26
C PHE A 119 5.06 2.52 1.07
N PHE A 120 4.13 1.59 0.98
CA PHE A 120 4.07 0.58 -0.07
C PHE A 120 2.65 0.05 -0.24
N ILE A 121 2.42 -0.69 -1.32
CA ILE A 121 1.18 -1.39 -1.59
C ILE A 121 1.44 -2.88 -1.44
N ASP A 122 0.69 -3.54 -0.55
CA ASP A 122 0.78 -4.98 -0.35
C ASP A 122 0.20 -5.78 -1.53
N ASP A 123 0.41 -7.09 -1.53
CA ASP A 123 -0.08 -8.03 -2.53
C ASP A 123 -1.62 -7.96 -2.74
N LYS A 124 -2.35 -7.56 -1.71
CA LYS A 124 -3.81 -7.37 -1.69
C LYS A 124 -4.24 -5.96 -2.10
N GLY A 125 -3.32 -5.13 -2.60
CA GLY A 125 -3.61 -3.79 -3.10
C GLY A 125 -3.85 -2.75 -2.00
N ARG A 126 -3.51 -3.03 -0.74
CA ARG A 126 -3.76 -2.12 0.38
C ARG A 126 -2.56 -1.20 0.60
N GLU A 127 -2.85 0.06 0.89
CA GLU A 127 -1.84 1.07 1.21
C GLU A 127 -1.32 0.87 2.63
N ARG A 128 -0.04 0.52 2.74
CA ARG A 128 0.64 0.16 3.98
C ARG A 128 1.80 1.09 4.28
N TRP A 129 2.21 1.11 5.54
CA TRP A 129 3.44 1.78 5.93
C TRP A 129 4.15 1.08 7.10
N CYS A 130 5.46 1.29 7.11
CA CYS A 130 6.40 1.01 8.20
C CYS A 130 7.23 2.27 8.50
N SER A 131 8.25 2.14 9.33
CA SER A 131 9.28 3.14 9.60
C SER A 131 10.57 2.82 8.84
N GLY A 132 11.47 3.81 8.72
CA GLY A 132 12.79 3.61 8.12
C GLY A 132 13.72 4.77 8.41
N SER A 133 15.00 4.63 8.09
CA SER A 133 15.99 5.70 8.25
C SER A 133 16.93 5.81 7.07
N SER A 134 17.28 7.05 6.70
CA SER A 134 18.44 7.28 5.85
C SER A 134 19.72 6.87 6.58
N VAL A 135 20.61 6.20 5.85
CA VAL A 135 21.91 5.70 6.34
C VAL A 135 23.00 6.20 5.40
N GLN A 136 24.21 6.37 5.94
CA GLN A 136 25.39 6.74 5.18
C GLN A 136 25.56 5.83 3.95
N SER A 137 25.84 6.44 2.80
CA SER A 137 26.25 5.73 1.60
C SER A 137 27.05 6.63 0.66
N LYS A 138 27.84 6.02 -0.24
CA LYS A 138 28.67 6.73 -1.21
C LYS A 138 27.84 7.67 -2.09
N TYR A 139 26.65 7.22 -2.51
CA TYR A 139 25.76 7.96 -3.40
C TYR A 139 24.62 8.69 -2.67
N ARG A 140 24.63 8.69 -1.33
CA ARG A 140 23.66 9.42 -0.49
C ARG A 140 22.20 9.05 -0.80
N ASN A 141 21.97 7.76 -1.06
CA ASN A 141 20.72 7.22 -1.59
C ASN A 141 20.27 5.93 -0.88
N LEU A 142 20.64 5.75 0.39
CA LEU A 142 20.38 4.50 1.12
C LEU A 142 19.42 4.70 2.28
N VAL A 143 18.46 3.78 2.39
CA VAL A 143 17.48 3.67 3.48
C VAL A 143 17.63 2.30 4.12
N ALA A 144 17.64 2.23 5.45
CA ALA A 144 17.47 0.99 6.20
C ALA A 144 16.04 0.87 6.70
N THR A 145 15.51 -0.36 6.65
CA THR A 145 14.19 -0.76 7.13
C THR A 145 14.22 -2.26 7.49
N ALA A 146 13.10 -2.82 7.96
CA ALA A 146 12.95 -4.27 8.15
C ALA A 146 12.71 -4.96 6.80
N GLY A 147 13.07 -6.23 6.69
CA GLY A 147 12.86 -7.05 5.50
C GLY A 147 11.37 -7.17 5.17
N HIS A 148 10.55 -7.47 6.17
CA HIS A 148 9.09 -7.61 6.03
C HIS A 148 8.37 -6.29 5.68
N CYS A 149 9.08 -5.15 5.71
CA CYS A 149 8.52 -3.85 5.31
C CYS A 149 8.73 -3.54 3.81
N VAL A 150 9.43 -4.41 3.08
CA VAL A 150 9.75 -4.22 1.66
C VAL A 150 9.53 -5.49 0.84
N TYR A 151 9.52 -6.66 1.48
CA TYR A 151 9.38 -7.96 0.83
C TYR A 151 8.35 -8.81 1.55
N ASP A 152 7.51 -9.44 0.74
CA ASP A 152 6.48 -10.37 1.16
C ASP A 152 7.02 -11.79 0.97
N THR A 153 7.29 -12.49 2.08
CA THR A 153 7.85 -13.84 2.05
C THR A 153 6.83 -14.88 1.60
N ASP A 154 5.56 -14.71 1.96
CA ASP A 154 4.45 -15.60 1.57
C ASP A 154 4.28 -15.68 0.05
N THR A 155 4.33 -14.53 -0.63
CA THR A 155 4.19 -14.43 -2.08
C THR A 155 5.53 -14.38 -2.83
N ASN A 156 6.63 -14.37 -2.07
CA ASN A 156 8.01 -14.25 -2.54
C ASN A 156 8.20 -13.08 -3.53
N LYS A 157 7.71 -11.89 -3.17
CA LYS A 157 7.73 -10.68 -4.03
C LYS A 157 8.03 -9.41 -3.23
N PRO A 158 8.72 -8.43 -3.85
CA PRO A 158 8.80 -7.10 -3.26
C PRO A 158 7.43 -6.40 -3.30
N TYR A 159 7.17 -5.51 -2.34
CA TYR A 159 5.98 -4.67 -2.37
C TYR A 159 6.01 -3.63 -3.48
N ASN A 160 4.82 -3.27 -3.95
CA ASN A 160 4.64 -2.29 -5.02
C ASN A 160 4.69 -0.85 -4.50
N ASN A 161 5.00 0.10 -5.39
CA ASN A 161 5.00 1.54 -5.13
C ASN A 161 5.78 1.94 -3.86
N PHE A 162 6.89 1.26 -3.55
CA PHE A 162 7.67 1.55 -2.36
C PHE A 162 8.27 2.97 -2.40
N VAL A 163 8.02 3.77 -1.37
CA VAL A 163 8.64 5.09 -1.16
C VAL A 163 9.10 5.28 0.28
N PHE A 164 10.17 6.05 0.47
CA PHE A 164 10.62 6.55 1.76
C PHE A 164 10.36 8.06 1.87
N ILE A 165 9.80 8.50 2.99
CA ILE A 165 9.54 9.91 3.28
C ILE A 165 10.20 10.29 4.60
N PRO A 166 11.42 10.86 4.58
CA PRO A 166 12.12 11.29 5.77
C PRO A 166 11.40 12.47 6.43
N GLY A 167 11.38 12.49 7.76
CA GLY A 167 10.68 13.51 8.54
C GLY A 167 9.16 13.56 8.30
N TYR A 168 8.55 12.46 7.84
CA TYR A 168 7.12 12.40 7.59
C TYR A 168 6.29 12.88 8.79
N HIS A 169 5.26 13.69 8.53
CA HIS A 169 4.30 14.12 9.53
C HIS A 169 2.93 14.43 8.90
N GLN A 170 1.88 13.71 9.31
CA GLN A 170 0.48 13.97 8.91
C GLN A 170 0.27 14.23 7.40
N GLY A 171 0.75 13.33 6.54
CA GLY A 171 0.63 13.44 5.08
C GLY A 171 1.63 14.39 4.42
N LYS A 172 2.54 15.02 5.18
CA LYS A 172 3.57 15.91 4.65
C LYS A 172 4.85 15.13 4.33
N ALA A 173 5.45 15.47 3.19
CA ALA A 173 6.76 15.00 2.74
C ALA A 173 7.77 16.17 2.67
N PRO A 174 8.18 16.74 3.83
CA PRO A 174 8.94 18.00 3.88
C PRO A 174 10.26 17.95 3.12
N TRP A 175 10.87 16.76 3.04
CA TRP A 175 12.16 16.52 2.42
C TRP A 175 12.05 15.79 1.07
N GLY A 176 10.84 15.67 0.52
CA GLY A 176 10.55 14.93 -0.71
C GLY A 176 10.15 13.47 -0.49
N ILE A 177 9.66 12.85 -1.56
CA ILE A 177 9.28 11.45 -1.65
C ILE A 177 10.39 10.70 -2.41
N TYR A 178 11.01 9.72 -1.78
CA TYR A 178 12.14 8.98 -2.35
C TYR A 178 11.68 7.59 -2.78
N VAL A 179 11.61 7.36 -4.09
CA VAL A 179 11.13 6.09 -4.64
C VAL A 179 12.20 5.01 -4.52
N GLY A 180 11.80 3.83 -4.05
CA GLY A 180 12.67 2.65 -3.99
C GLY A 180 13.07 2.19 -5.38
N ALA A 181 14.39 2.04 -5.61
CA ALA A 181 14.94 1.53 -6.86
C ALA A 181 15.28 0.05 -6.74
N LYS A 182 16.05 -0.31 -5.71
CA LYS A 182 16.48 -1.67 -5.42
C LYS A 182 16.47 -1.93 -3.93
N VAL A 183 16.09 -3.13 -3.53
CA VAL A 183 16.23 -3.63 -2.17
C VAL A 183 17.36 -4.66 -2.12
N ASN A 184 18.13 -4.63 -1.03
CA ASN A 184 19.15 -5.61 -0.71
C ASN A 184 18.85 -6.17 0.68
N MET A 185 18.63 -7.48 0.77
CA MET A 185 18.33 -8.19 2.01
C MET A 185 19.17 -9.47 2.11
N HIS A 186 19.18 -10.08 3.29
CA HIS A 186 19.81 -11.37 3.48
C HIS A 186 19.02 -12.46 2.75
N TYR A 187 19.71 -13.45 2.19
CA TYR A 187 19.07 -14.58 1.50
C TYR A 187 18.17 -15.41 2.45
N ASP A 188 18.65 -15.66 3.67
CA ASP A 188 17.88 -16.46 4.64
C ASP A 188 16.56 -15.82 5.07
N PHE A 189 16.45 -14.49 5.02
CA PHE A 189 15.17 -13.83 5.28
C PHE A 189 14.14 -14.19 4.20
N ASP A 190 14.53 -14.12 2.92
CA ASP A 190 13.57 -14.31 1.83
C ASP A 190 13.30 -15.79 1.50
N VAL A 191 14.28 -16.67 1.72
CA VAL A 191 14.17 -18.10 1.39
C VAL A 191 13.75 -18.95 2.58
N TYR A 192 14.23 -18.61 3.78
CA TYR A 192 13.97 -19.37 4.98
C TYR A 192 13.08 -18.63 5.97
N GLU A 193 12.55 -17.45 5.64
CA GLU A 193 11.71 -16.66 6.55
C GLU A 193 12.39 -16.46 7.92
N ASP A 194 13.73 -16.32 7.90
CA ASP A 194 14.54 -16.18 9.10
C ASP A 194 14.51 -14.72 9.58
N TYR A 195 13.74 -14.45 10.63
CA TYR A 195 13.64 -13.09 11.15
C TYR A 195 14.90 -12.63 11.88
N ASP A 196 15.85 -13.50 12.24
CA ASP A 196 17.17 -13.04 12.69
C ASP A 196 17.92 -12.29 11.59
N ARG A 197 17.39 -12.31 10.36
CA ARG A 197 17.85 -11.54 9.20
C ARG A 197 16.80 -10.55 8.66
N ASP A 198 15.80 -10.17 9.47
CA ASP A 198 14.72 -9.23 9.11
C ASP A 198 15.19 -7.77 9.04
N TYR A 199 16.07 -7.49 8.09
CA TYR A 199 16.56 -6.17 7.75
C TYR A 199 16.73 -6.03 6.24
N ALA A 200 16.61 -4.80 5.76
CA ALA A 200 16.81 -4.49 4.36
C ALA A 200 17.43 -3.11 4.15
N PHE A 201 18.25 -3.01 3.10
CA PHE A 201 18.85 -1.78 2.63
C PHE A 201 18.30 -1.42 1.25
N VAL A 202 17.48 -0.38 1.21
CA VAL A 202 16.80 0.10 0.00
C VAL A 202 17.57 1.27 -0.59
N ASN A 203 18.07 1.09 -1.81
CA ASN A 203 18.58 2.19 -2.61
C ASN A 203 17.40 2.94 -3.23
N VAL A 204 17.39 4.26 -3.09
CA VAL A 204 16.33 5.13 -3.62
C VAL A 204 16.82 5.99 -4.78
N TYR A 205 15.90 6.49 -5.60
CA TYR A 205 16.18 7.58 -6.53
C TYR A 205 16.30 8.93 -5.80
N ASN A 206 16.64 9.99 -6.53
CA ASN A 206 16.49 11.36 -6.01
C ASN A 206 15.05 11.59 -5.52
N GLY A 207 14.90 12.45 -4.53
CA GLY A 207 13.59 12.77 -3.97
C GLY A 207 12.76 13.56 -4.97
N ILE A 208 11.44 13.42 -4.87
CA ILE A 208 10.48 14.15 -5.68
C ILE A 208 9.65 15.04 -4.75
N LYS A 209 9.59 16.35 -5.02
CA LYS A 209 8.69 17.29 -4.35
C LYS A 209 7.44 17.46 -5.18
N GLN A 210 6.29 17.15 -4.60
CA GLN A 210 4.98 17.49 -5.15
C GLN A 210 4.67 18.96 -4.85
N GLN A 211 4.33 19.72 -5.88
CA GLN A 211 3.83 21.09 -5.75
C GLN A 211 2.34 21.09 -5.38
N PRO A 212 1.77 22.22 -4.92
CA PRO A 212 0.33 22.33 -4.74
C PRO A 212 -0.44 21.92 -6.01
N GLU A 213 -1.56 21.23 -5.81
CA GLU A 213 -2.45 20.85 -6.91
C GLU A 213 -2.95 22.10 -7.65
N LYS A 214 -2.95 22.03 -8.98
CA LYS A 214 -3.53 23.05 -9.85
C LYS A 214 -4.71 22.46 -10.59
N GLU A 215 -5.88 23.09 -10.46
CA GLU A 215 -7.04 22.75 -11.28
C GLU A 215 -6.79 23.14 -12.74
N VAL A 216 -7.09 22.23 -13.67
CA VAL A 216 -6.90 22.40 -15.11
C VAL A 216 -8.09 21.83 -15.88
N ASP A 217 -8.20 22.18 -17.15
CA ASP A 217 -9.18 21.56 -18.04
C ASP A 217 -8.85 20.09 -18.34
N TYR A 218 -9.85 19.32 -18.79
CA TYR A 218 -9.70 17.89 -19.06
C TYR A 218 -8.62 17.57 -20.11
N LYS A 219 -8.44 18.42 -21.13
CA LYS A 219 -7.43 18.18 -22.18
C LYS A 219 -6.02 18.32 -21.59
N THR A 220 -5.78 19.36 -20.81
CA THR A 220 -4.51 19.56 -20.09
C THR A 220 -4.27 18.43 -19.09
N PHE A 221 -5.29 18.02 -18.34
CA PHE A 221 -5.23 16.89 -17.42
C PHE A 221 -4.84 15.58 -18.13
N LYS A 222 -5.56 15.23 -19.19
CA LYS A 222 -5.33 14.00 -19.97
C LYS A 222 -3.91 13.99 -20.55
N ALA A 223 -3.48 15.09 -21.15
CA ALA A 223 -2.12 15.22 -21.69
C ALA A 223 -1.04 15.13 -20.60
N HIS A 224 -1.31 15.63 -19.39
CA HIS A 224 -0.39 15.52 -18.26
C HIS A 224 -0.29 14.06 -17.77
N VAL A 225 -1.43 13.39 -17.55
CA VAL A 225 -1.49 12.01 -17.08
C VAL A 225 -0.92 11.03 -18.11
N ASP A 226 -1.21 11.22 -19.40
CA ASP A 226 -0.69 10.37 -20.48
C ASP A 226 0.85 10.43 -20.60
N LYS A 227 1.46 11.53 -20.15
CA LYS A 227 2.91 11.69 -20.03
C LYS A 227 3.47 11.16 -18.70
N GLY A 228 2.70 10.37 -17.96
CA GLY A 228 3.06 9.85 -16.64
C GLY A 228 3.02 10.91 -15.53
N GLY A 229 2.29 12.01 -15.75
CA GLY A 229 2.05 13.05 -14.76
C GLY A 229 1.03 12.64 -13.70
N VAL A 230 1.01 13.40 -12.60
CA VAL A 230 0.18 13.12 -11.43
C VAL A 230 -1.12 13.90 -11.55
N GLY A 231 -2.24 13.20 -11.65
CA GLY A 231 -3.56 13.79 -11.78
C GLY A 231 -4.55 13.25 -10.76
N ARG A 232 -5.47 14.11 -10.31
CA ARG A 232 -6.66 13.73 -9.53
C ARG A 232 -7.92 14.23 -10.21
N GLU A 233 -8.90 13.34 -10.35
CA GLU A 233 -10.26 13.69 -10.75
C GLU A 233 -11.15 13.72 -9.49
N GLU A 234 -11.99 14.75 -9.37
CA GLU A 234 -12.90 14.93 -8.24
C GLU A 234 -14.35 15.03 -8.75
N PRO A 235 -15.21 14.04 -8.46
CA PRO A 235 -16.62 14.15 -8.77
C PRO A 235 -17.30 15.13 -7.81
N ARG A 236 -18.15 16.01 -8.33
CA ARG A 236 -19.01 16.91 -7.55
C ARG A 236 -20.43 16.88 -8.06
N THR A 237 -21.38 16.62 -7.16
CA THR A 237 -22.80 16.77 -7.45
C THR A 237 -23.18 18.24 -7.49
N VAL A 238 -23.85 18.66 -8.56
CA VAL A 238 -24.27 20.05 -8.82
C VAL A 238 -25.71 20.08 -9.37
N ASP A 239 -26.28 21.28 -9.50
CA ASP A 239 -27.53 21.49 -10.22
C ASP A 239 -27.35 21.42 -11.75
N PHE A 240 -28.47 21.38 -12.48
CA PHE A 240 -28.46 21.30 -13.94
C PHE A 240 -27.78 22.50 -14.60
N GLU A 241 -28.01 23.71 -14.09
CA GLU A 241 -27.49 24.94 -14.70
C GLU A 241 -25.96 24.99 -14.62
N THR A 242 -25.39 24.55 -13.50
CA THR A 242 -23.95 24.42 -13.30
C THR A 242 -23.38 23.30 -14.16
N TYR A 243 -24.07 22.17 -14.28
CA TYR A 243 -23.69 21.08 -15.17
C TYR A 243 -23.67 21.51 -16.64
N ASP A 244 -24.71 22.17 -17.13
CA ASP A 244 -24.85 22.64 -18.51
C ASP A 244 -23.77 23.68 -18.86
N ARG A 245 -23.54 24.67 -17.97
CA ARG A 245 -22.42 25.60 -18.16
C ARG A 245 -21.05 24.92 -18.14
N TRP A 246 -20.87 23.89 -17.32
CA TRP A 246 -19.62 23.15 -17.21
C TRP A 246 -19.33 22.38 -18.51
N THR A 247 -20.32 21.64 -19.02
CA THR A 247 -20.17 20.85 -20.24
C THR A 247 -20.05 21.71 -21.49
N GLN A 248 -20.75 22.85 -21.59
CA GLN A 248 -20.60 23.81 -22.68
C GLN A 248 -19.18 24.40 -22.77
N LYS A 249 -18.46 24.50 -21.65
CA LYS A 249 -17.05 24.92 -21.59
C LYS A 249 -16.06 23.78 -21.88
N GLY A 250 -16.55 22.60 -22.27
CA GLY A 250 -15.75 21.40 -22.51
C GLY A 250 -15.40 20.60 -21.27
N GLY A 251 -16.05 20.88 -20.12
CA GLY A 251 -15.90 20.11 -18.90
C GLY A 251 -16.62 18.76 -18.98
N ILE A 252 -16.09 17.75 -18.29
CA ILE A 252 -16.69 16.40 -18.27
C ILE A 252 -17.71 16.29 -17.13
N GLY A 253 -18.84 15.65 -17.40
CA GLY A 253 -19.87 15.36 -16.41
C GLY A 253 -20.64 14.08 -16.75
N LYS A 254 -21.34 13.54 -15.76
CA LYS A 254 -22.29 12.44 -15.91
C LYS A 254 -23.62 12.79 -15.25
N VAL A 255 -24.70 12.27 -15.81
CA VAL A 255 -26.04 12.34 -15.20
C VAL A 255 -26.32 10.98 -14.56
N GLU A 256 -26.66 10.97 -13.28
CA GLU A 256 -26.94 9.77 -12.50
C GLU A 256 -28.37 9.77 -11.95
N ASN A 257 -28.92 8.56 -11.77
CA ASN A 257 -30.26 8.30 -11.24
C ASN A 257 -31.38 8.89 -12.11
N VAL A 258 -31.61 8.27 -13.25
CA VAL A 258 -32.78 8.53 -14.09
C VAL A 258 -33.74 7.33 -13.97
N SER A 259 -34.84 7.53 -13.18
CA SER A 259 -36.06 6.67 -12.97
C SER A 259 -35.91 5.33 -12.21
N SER A 260 -36.91 4.69 -11.56
CA SER A 260 -38.27 4.94 -10.95
C SER A 260 -38.68 3.64 -10.17
N GLU A 261 -39.57 3.56 -9.15
CA GLU A 261 -41.04 3.36 -9.21
C GLU A 261 -41.63 2.97 -7.82
N ASP A 262 -42.63 3.68 -7.30
CA ASP A 262 -43.52 3.20 -6.21
C ASP A 262 -44.97 3.15 -6.73
N GLN A 263 -45.71 2.06 -6.45
CA GLN A 263 -47.14 1.94 -6.79
C GLN A 263 -48.00 2.85 -5.90
N VAL A 264 -48.87 3.65 -6.50
CA VAL A 264 -49.83 4.54 -5.82
C VAL A 264 -51.26 4.28 -6.30
N GLY A 265 -52.25 4.95 -5.70
CA GLY A 265 -53.65 4.89 -6.13
C GLY A 265 -53.98 5.84 -7.30
N PRO A 266 -55.08 5.61 -8.05
CA PRO A 266 -55.51 6.44 -9.19
C PRO A 266 -55.69 7.92 -8.84
N GLN A 267 -56.14 8.20 -7.62
CA GLN A 267 -56.43 9.54 -7.14
C GLN A 267 -55.24 10.22 -6.44
N TYR A 268 -54.06 9.57 -6.44
CA TYR A 268 -52.87 10.20 -5.88
C TYR A 268 -52.46 11.41 -6.74
N ASN A 269 -52.20 12.54 -6.09
CA ASN A 269 -51.80 13.76 -6.78
C ASN A 269 -50.45 13.55 -7.49
N GLY A 270 -50.43 13.68 -8.82
CA GLY A 270 -49.23 13.36 -9.64
C GLY A 270 -49.08 11.88 -9.98
N ALA A 271 -50.14 11.08 -9.83
CA ALA A 271 -50.18 9.71 -10.34
C ALA A 271 -50.08 9.67 -11.87
N ILE A 272 -49.35 8.68 -12.37
CA ILE A 272 -49.21 8.36 -13.79
C ILE A 272 -49.81 6.99 -14.03
N ALA A 273 -50.66 6.86 -15.05
CA ALA A 273 -51.23 5.60 -15.47
C ALA A 273 -50.24 4.86 -16.37
N VAL A 274 -49.98 3.59 -16.05
CA VAL A 274 -49.11 2.70 -16.83
C VAL A 274 -49.84 1.41 -17.18
N ALA A 275 -49.59 0.88 -18.37
CA ALA A 275 -50.09 -0.41 -18.80
C ALA A 275 -49.15 -1.52 -18.29
N VAL A 276 -49.69 -2.49 -17.57
CA VAL A 276 -48.95 -3.64 -17.04
C VAL A 276 -49.56 -4.90 -17.60
N GLU A 277 -48.72 -5.76 -18.17
CA GLU A 277 -49.16 -7.02 -18.74
C GLU A 277 -49.70 -7.96 -17.64
N ALA A 278 -50.84 -8.58 -17.90
CA ALA A 278 -51.54 -9.47 -16.99
C ALA A 278 -51.84 -10.81 -17.67
N GLU A 279 -51.99 -11.85 -16.86
CA GLU A 279 -52.43 -13.15 -17.37
C GLU A 279 -53.86 -13.06 -17.89
N LYS A 280 -54.18 -13.86 -18.91
CA LYS A 280 -55.53 -13.92 -19.50
C LYS A 280 -56.63 -14.14 -18.44
N TRP A 281 -56.36 -14.95 -17.44
CA TRP A 281 -57.31 -15.24 -16.36
C TRP A 281 -57.62 -14.00 -15.51
N ASP A 282 -56.60 -13.24 -15.13
CA ASP A 282 -56.76 -11.99 -14.37
C ASP A 282 -57.43 -10.91 -15.21
N TRP A 283 -57.12 -10.87 -16.50
CA TRP A 283 -57.82 -10.05 -17.48
C TRP A 283 -59.31 -10.41 -17.55
N ASP A 284 -59.67 -11.68 -17.73
CA ASP A 284 -61.06 -12.09 -17.90
C ASP A 284 -61.90 -11.81 -16.63
N LYS A 285 -61.30 -11.92 -15.44
CA LYS A 285 -61.90 -11.55 -14.14
C LYS A 285 -62.14 -10.06 -13.96
N ALA A 286 -61.36 -9.20 -14.61
CA ALA A 286 -61.54 -7.77 -14.52
C ALA A 286 -62.88 -7.39 -15.18
N SER A 287 -63.83 -6.91 -14.37
CA SER A 287 -65.13 -6.44 -14.84
C SER A 287 -65.08 -4.97 -15.27
N GLY A 288 -65.89 -4.62 -16.26
CA GLY A 288 -66.05 -3.25 -16.77
C GLY A 288 -65.54 -3.04 -18.19
N ASP A 289 -65.58 -1.78 -18.60
CA ASP A 289 -65.16 -1.32 -19.93
C ASP A 289 -63.65 -1.50 -20.17
N VAL A 290 -63.27 -1.56 -21.44
CA VAL A 290 -61.88 -1.64 -21.92
C VAL A 290 -61.39 -0.20 -22.16
N TYR A 291 -60.40 0.24 -21.39
CA TYR A 291 -59.84 1.60 -21.43
C TYR A 291 -58.63 1.67 -22.36
N GLY A 292 -58.20 2.86 -22.78
CA GLY A 292 -56.92 3.05 -23.47
C GLY A 292 -55.91 3.78 -22.59
N LEU A 293 -54.68 3.91 -23.09
CA LEU A 293 -53.64 4.75 -22.50
C LEU A 293 -53.13 5.73 -23.55
N LYS A 294 -53.02 7.00 -23.19
CA LYS A 294 -52.38 8.03 -24.02
C LYS A 294 -51.67 9.03 -23.12
N ASP A 295 -50.39 9.27 -23.39
CA ASP A 295 -49.55 10.25 -22.69
C ASP A 295 -49.66 10.15 -21.16
N ASP A 296 -49.43 8.94 -20.60
CA ASP A 296 -49.49 8.63 -19.16
C ASP A 296 -50.88 8.78 -18.52
N LYS A 297 -51.95 8.90 -19.32
CA LYS A 297 -53.34 9.08 -18.86
C LYS A 297 -54.29 8.03 -19.44
N VAL A 298 -55.32 7.68 -18.67
CA VAL A 298 -56.35 6.73 -19.09
C VAL A 298 -57.29 7.38 -20.10
N THR A 299 -57.66 6.63 -21.14
CA THR A 299 -58.64 7.06 -22.15
C THR A 299 -59.84 6.13 -22.20
N ARG A 300 -60.96 6.62 -22.71
CA ARG A 300 -62.16 5.84 -23.04
C ARG A 300 -62.68 6.33 -24.38
N ASP A 301 -62.94 5.40 -25.31
CA ASP A 301 -63.37 5.72 -26.69
C ASP A 301 -62.45 6.75 -27.38
N GLY A 302 -61.13 6.64 -27.13
CA GLY A 302 -60.10 7.54 -27.68
C GLY A 302 -59.99 8.91 -27.01
N LYS A 303 -60.85 9.24 -26.03
CA LYS A 303 -60.82 10.50 -25.27
C LYS A 303 -60.12 10.33 -23.93
N VAL A 304 -59.24 11.26 -23.58
CA VAL A 304 -58.55 11.27 -22.28
C VAL A 304 -59.54 11.56 -21.16
N LEU A 305 -59.52 10.74 -20.11
CA LEU A 305 -60.35 10.90 -18.92
C LEU A 305 -59.71 11.86 -17.92
N ASP A 306 -60.55 12.62 -17.23
CA ASP A 306 -60.13 13.35 -16.03
C ASP A 306 -59.69 12.36 -14.94
N GLN A 307 -58.72 12.75 -14.12
CA GLN A 307 -58.12 11.85 -13.12
C GLN A 307 -59.14 11.30 -12.12
N LYS A 308 -60.15 12.10 -11.75
CA LYS A 308 -61.26 11.68 -10.87
C LYS A 308 -62.07 10.50 -11.44
N ASP A 309 -62.07 10.35 -12.76
CA ASP A 309 -62.82 9.33 -13.50
C ASP A 309 -61.91 8.14 -13.90
N TRP A 310 -60.65 8.14 -13.44
CA TRP A 310 -59.74 7.03 -13.70
C TRP A 310 -60.21 5.76 -12.99
N PRO A 311 -60.18 4.61 -13.69
CA PRO A 311 -60.62 3.35 -13.13
C PRO A 311 -59.65 2.87 -12.05
N LYS A 312 -60.08 1.90 -11.22
CA LYS A 312 -59.21 1.31 -10.21
C LYS A 312 -58.00 0.60 -10.85
N SER A 313 -56.91 0.48 -10.09
CA SER A 313 -55.78 -0.33 -10.52
C SER A 313 -56.23 -1.76 -10.79
N GLY A 314 -55.77 -2.36 -11.88
CA GLY A 314 -56.19 -3.69 -12.35
C GLY A 314 -57.36 -3.68 -13.33
N SER A 315 -57.92 -2.51 -13.67
CA SER A 315 -58.96 -2.42 -14.73
C SER A 315 -58.40 -2.66 -16.13
N LYS A 316 -59.26 -3.14 -17.03
CA LYS A 316 -58.92 -3.51 -18.40
C LYS A 316 -58.43 -2.30 -19.19
N LEU A 317 -57.24 -2.35 -19.76
CA LEU A 317 -56.77 -1.35 -20.71
C LEU A 317 -56.91 -1.91 -22.12
N GLU A 318 -55.87 -2.42 -22.74
CA GLU A 318 -55.93 -2.91 -24.12
C GLU A 318 -55.40 -4.34 -24.25
N THR A 319 -55.71 -4.95 -25.39
CA THR A 319 -55.13 -6.22 -25.79
C THR A 319 -54.34 -6.04 -27.06
N ARG A 320 -53.17 -6.65 -27.15
CA ARG A 320 -52.35 -6.65 -28.36
C ARG A 320 -52.11 -8.07 -28.80
N THR A 321 -52.46 -8.38 -30.04
CA THR A 321 -52.19 -9.69 -30.63
C THR A 321 -51.08 -9.55 -31.66
N GLU A 322 -50.03 -10.35 -31.50
CA GLU A 322 -48.93 -10.44 -32.45
C GLU A 322 -48.91 -11.81 -33.13
N ASN A 323 -48.54 -11.81 -34.40
CA ASN A 323 -48.20 -13.02 -35.15
C ASN A 323 -46.72 -13.30 -34.91
N VAL A 324 -46.41 -14.50 -34.43
CA VAL A 324 -45.04 -14.92 -34.09
C VAL A 324 -44.66 -16.14 -34.91
N THR A 325 -43.37 -16.41 -35.02
CA THR A 325 -42.91 -17.67 -35.58
C THR A 325 -43.22 -18.82 -34.62
N LYS A 326 -43.27 -20.05 -35.14
CA LYS A 326 -43.47 -21.25 -34.31
C LYS A 326 -42.44 -21.37 -33.18
N ALA A 327 -41.19 -21.01 -33.44
CA ALA A 327 -40.11 -21.07 -32.47
C ALA A 327 -40.30 -20.06 -31.33
N GLU A 328 -40.65 -18.82 -31.65
CA GLU A 328 -40.96 -17.77 -30.66
C GLU A 328 -42.21 -18.15 -29.84
N TYR A 329 -43.23 -18.71 -30.50
CA TYR A 329 -44.42 -19.24 -29.85
C TYR A 329 -44.07 -20.30 -28.81
N GLU A 330 -43.30 -21.33 -29.18
CA GLU A 330 -42.92 -22.43 -28.29
C GLU A 330 -42.05 -21.96 -27.11
N ALA A 331 -41.15 -21.01 -27.35
CA ALA A 331 -40.22 -20.47 -26.34
C ALA A 331 -40.87 -19.47 -25.37
N TYR A 332 -42.02 -18.87 -25.70
CA TYR A 332 -42.65 -17.85 -24.88
C TYR A 332 -43.05 -18.36 -23.48
N LYS A 333 -42.63 -17.62 -22.44
CA LYS A 333 -42.90 -17.90 -21.02
C LYS A 333 -43.63 -16.76 -20.30
N GLY A 334 -44.04 -15.71 -21.02
CA GLY A 334 -44.73 -14.55 -20.45
C GLY A 334 -46.23 -14.79 -20.22
N PRO A 335 -46.95 -13.80 -19.67
CA PRO A 335 -48.37 -13.94 -19.27
C PRO A 335 -49.36 -13.88 -20.45
N GLY A 336 -48.89 -13.48 -21.64
CA GLY A 336 -49.66 -13.47 -22.88
C GLY A 336 -50.24 -14.84 -23.28
N TYR A 337 -51.42 -14.82 -23.91
CA TYR A 337 -52.15 -16.02 -24.30
C TYR A 337 -51.77 -16.50 -25.69
N ARG A 338 -51.21 -17.70 -25.73
CA ARG A 338 -50.79 -18.41 -26.94
C ARG A 338 -51.98 -19.10 -27.61
N LYS A 339 -52.23 -18.79 -28.88
CA LYS A 339 -53.24 -19.46 -29.73
C LYS A 339 -52.73 -19.66 -31.16
N ILE A 340 -53.09 -20.78 -31.79
CA ILE A 340 -52.97 -20.97 -33.24
C ILE A 340 -54.30 -20.54 -33.87
N ASP A 341 -54.27 -19.61 -34.82
CA ASP A 341 -55.49 -19.13 -35.49
C ASP A 341 -56.06 -20.16 -36.49
N ASP A 342 -57.27 -19.91 -36.98
CA ASP A 342 -57.97 -20.85 -37.88
C ASP A 342 -57.29 -20.97 -39.27
N ARG A 343 -56.29 -20.15 -39.56
CA ARG A 343 -55.47 -20.16 -40.78
C ARG A 343 -54.09 -20.80 -40.56
N GLY A 344 -53.80 -21.29 -39.35
CA GLY A 344 -52.56 -21.97 -38.99
C GLY A 344 -51.42 -21.06 -38.55
N ASN A 345 -51.65 -19.76 -38.33
CA ASN A 345 -50.64 -18.83 -37.81
C ASN A 345 -50.51 -18.92 -36.29
N TYR A 346 -49.31 -18.78 -35.77
CA TYR A 346 -49.03 -18.77 -34.33
C TYR A 346 -49.18 -17.35 -33.79
N THR A 347 -50.00 -17.16 -32.76
CA THR A 347 -50.29 -15.83 -32.20
C THR A 347 -50.11 -15.78 -30.69
N ILE A 348 -49.64 -14.64 -30.17
CA ILE A 348 -49.61 -14.35 -28.73
C ILE A 348 -50.46 -13.11 -28.49
N THR A 349 -51.46 -13.23 -27.61
CA THR A 349 -52.32 -12.11 -27.21
C THR A 349 -51.94 -11.63 -25.82
N HIS A 350 -51.39 -10.43 -25.73
CA HIS A 350 -51.03 -9.76 -24.49
C HIS A 350 -52.22 -8.97 -23.96
N TYR A 351 -52.50 -9.10 -22.67
CA TYR A 351 -53.58 -8.40 -21.97
C TYR A 351 -52.97 -7.38 -21.01
N TYR A 352 -53.38 -6.11 -21.06
CA TYR A 352 -52.76 -5.06 -20.25
C TYR A 352 -53.74 -4.40 -19.32
N VAL A 353 -53.52 -4.49 -18.01
CA VAL A 353 -54.30 -3.75 -17.01
C VAL A 353 -53.63 -2.44 -16.63
N VAL A 354 -54.40 -1.48 -16.13
CA VAL A 354 -53.84 -0.20 -15.65
C VAL A 354 -53.28 -0.33 -14.22
N LYS A 355 -52.11 0.26 -13.98
CA LYS A 355 -51.60 0.58 -12.64
C LYS A 355 -51.22 2.06 -12.55
N TYR A 356 -51.08 2.56 -11.32
CA TYR A 356 -50.70 3.96 -11.08
C TYR A 356 -49.39 4.04 -10.29
N ILE A 357 -48.50 4.92 -10.72
CA ILE A 357 -47.20 5.15 -10.10
C ILE A 357 -46.97 6.64 -9.86
N LYS A 358 -46.11 7.00 -8.90
CA LYS A 358 -45.61 8.38 -8.73
C LYS A 358 -44.20 8.50 -9.31
N LYS A 359 -43.90 9.64 -9.94
CA LYS A 359 -42.51 10.01 -10.27
C LYS A 359 -41.81 10.48 -8.99
N THR A 360 -40.85 9.71 -8.48
CA THR A 360 -39.99 10.10 -7.37
C THR A 360 -38.53 10.03 -7.76
N SER A 361 -37.92 11.15 -8.19
CA SER A 361 -36.48 11.41 -7.99
C SER A 361 -36.01 12.74 -8.56
N SER A 362 -35.18 13.45 -7.79
CA SER A 362 -34.28 14.51 -8.23
C SER A 362 -33.15 13.95 -9.10
N VAL A 363 -32.96 14.47 -10.31
CA VAL A 363 -31.81 14.16 -11.17
C VAL A 363 -30.52 14.55 -10.43
N LYS A 364 -29.51 13.67 -10.40
CA LYS A 364 -28.17 14.03 -9.90
C LYS A 364 -27.26 14.35 -11.07
N TYR A 365 -26.80 15.59 -11.16
CA TYR A 365 -25.77 15.98 -12.12
C TYR A 365 -24.42 15.95 -11.41
N VAL A 366 -23.46 15.21 -11.95
CA VAL A 366 -22.11 15.13 -11.41
C VAL A 366 -21.15 15.73 -12.43
N ILE A 367 -20.41 16.74 -12.05
CA ILE A 367 -19.27 17.25 -12.83
C ILE A 367 -17.97 16.66 -12.30
N PHE A 368 -16.98 16.55 -13.16
CA PHE A 368 -15.64 16.09 -12.78
C PHE A 368 -14.67 17.26 -12.88
N ARG A 369 -14.05 17.62 -11.74
CA ARG A 369 -12.97 18.61 -11.71
C ARG A 369 -11.63 17.90 -11.80
N HIS A 370 -10.71 18.45 -12.59
CA HIS A 370 -9.41 17.83 -12.85
C HIS A 370 -8.29 18.66 -12.25
N TYR A 371 -7.40 18.01 -11.52
CA TYR A 371 -6.24 18.63 -10.89
C TYR A 371 -4.97 17.93 -11.35
N ILE A 372 -3.91 18.70 -11.61
CA ILE A 372 -2.57 18.18 -11.86
C ILE A 372 -1.63 18.61 -10.75
N THR A 373 -0.63 17.78 -10.47
CA THR A 373 0.46 18.11 -9.54
C THR A 373 1.77 18.20 -10.32
N ALA A 374 2.35 19.39 -10.36
CA ALA A 374 3.71 19.54 -10.84
C ALA A 374 4.69 18.91 -9.85
N ILE A 375 5.75 18.31 -10.36
CA ILE A 375 6.79 17.71 -9.52
C ILE A 375 8.14 18.38 -9.80
N ALA A 376 8.99 18.44 -8.77
CA ALA A 376 10.34 18.97 -8.86
C ALA A 376 11.36 17.98 -8.26
N ASP A 377 12.60 18.03 -8.73
CA ASP A 377 13.71 17.30 -8.09
C ASP A 377 13.93 17.85 -6.68
N ALA A 378 13.92 16.99 -5.68
CA ALA A 378 14.30 17.31 -4.31
C ALA A 378 15.81 17.15 -4.10
N GLY A 379 16.53 16.45 -4.98
CA GLY A 379 17.93 16.08 -4.83
C GLY A 379 18.14 14.75 -4.10
N ARG A 380 19.40 14.44 -3.77
CA ARG A 380 19.78 13.18 -3.12
C ARG A 380 19.34 13.15 -1.67
N LEU A 381 18.95 11.97 -1.19
CA LEU A 381 18.44 11.77 0.17
C LEU A 381 19.42 12.28 1.23
N GLY A 382 20.66 11.81 1.20
CA GLY A 382 21.67 12.19 2.20
C GLY A 382 22.22 13.61 2.06
N ASP A 383 21.89 14.34 0.99
CA ASP A 383 22.15 15.80 0.94
C ASP A 383 21.08 16.57 1.71
N ASN A 384 19.83 16.12 1.66
CA ASN A 384 18.70 16.79 2.29
C ASN A 384 18.60 16.52 3.80
N VAL A 385 18.83 15.28 4.22
CA VAL A 385 18.59 14.88 5.62
C VAL A 385 19.81 14.28 6.32
N GLY A 386 20.94 14.18 5.62
CA GLY A 386 22.10 13.43 6.11
C GLY A 386 21.85 11.92 6.13
N GLY A 387 22.66 11.19 6.90
CA GLY A 387 22.53 9.75 7.03
C GLY A 387 23.10 9.27 8.36
N GLN A 388 22.38 8.36 9.02
CA GLN A 388 22.89 7.70 10.22
C GLN A 388 24.17 6.93 9.88
N GLY A 389 25.09 6.84 10.83
CA GLY A 389 26.23 5.94 10.71
C GLY A 389 25.77 4.48 10.73
N PHE A 390 26.69 3.56 10.54
CA PHE A 390 26.40 2.12 10.60
C PHE A 390 27.34 1.46 11.61
N ALA A 391 26.86 0.49 12.38
CA ALA A 391 27.68 -0.27 13.32
C ALA A 391 27.27 -1.75 13.31
N TRP A 392 28.27 -2.62 13.33
CA TRP A 392 28.10 -4.07 13.31
C TRP A 392 29.02 -4.72 14.33
N ASN A 393 28.74 -5.99 14.65
CA ASN A 393 29.48 -6.81 15.61
C ASN A 393 29.63 -6.14 16.99
N GLN A 394 28.67 -5.29 17.35
CA GLN A 394 28.70 -4.57 18.62
C GLN A 394 28.27 -5.49 19.75
N ARG A 395 28.97 -5.44 20.88
CA ARG A 395 28.57 -6.21 22.07
C ARG A 395 27.12 -5.88 22.45
N THR A 396 26.38 -6.89 22.94
CA THR A 396 25.08 -6.70 23.62
C THR A 396 25.26 -5.87 24.89
N GLY A 397 24.16 -5.41 25.51
CA GLY A 397 24.22 -4.60 26.74
C GLY A 397 24.50 -3.11 26.49
N LYS A 398 24.27 -2.61 25.27
CA LYS A 398 24.54 -1.22 24.89
C LYS A 398 23.29 -0.38 24.97
N LYS A 399 23.45 0.89 25.33
CA LYS A 399 22.34 1.84 25.32
C LYS A 399 22.05 2.32 23.90
N VAL A 400 20.79 2.22 23.49
CA VAL A 400 20.30 2.60 22.17
C VAL A 400 19.08 3.50 22.30
N PHE A 401 18.88 4.34 21.30
CA PHE A 401 17.57 4.93 21.02
C PHE A 401 16.91 4.16 19.88
N ALA A 402 15.67 3.71 20.07
CA ALA A 402 14.83 3.25 18.97
C ALA A 402 13.90 4.37 18.53
N PHE A 403 13.74 4.60 17.23
CA PHE A 403 12.81 5.59 16.67
C PHE A 403 11.84 4.91 15.71
N GLY A 404 10.58 5.35 15.67
CA GLY A 404 9.60 4.77 14.74
C GLY A 404 8.23 5.43 14.85
N TYR A 405 7.26 4.91 14.10
CA TYR A 405 5.89 5.39 14.08
C TYR A 405 4.93 4.28 14.56
N PRO A 406 4.88 3.93 15.85
CA PRO A 406 3.87 2.97 16.34
C PRO A 406 2.44 3.49 16.10
N ALA A 407 1.47 2.61 15.81
CA ALA A 407 0.09 3.02 15.51
C ALA A 407 -1.02 2.04 15.90
N SER A 408 -0.72 0.75 16.04
CA SER A 408 -1.72 -0.21 16.46
C SER A 408 -2.10 -0.02 17.93
N ALA A 409 -3.26 -0.55 18.31
CA ALA A 409 -3.60 -0.75 19.71
C ALA A 409 -2.66 -1.80 20.35
N HIS A 410 -2.55 -1.77 21.66
CA HIS A 410 -2.10 -2.95 22.41
C HIS A 410 -3.12 -4.10 22.29
N LEU A 411 -2.75 -5.31 22.73
CA LEU A 411 -3.61 -6.49 22.63
C LEU A 411 -4.89 -6.32 23.50
N ASP A 412 -4.80 -5.54 24.58
CA ASP A 412 -5.92 -5.10 25.41
C ASP A 412 -6.88 -4.09 24.74
N GLY A 413 -6.62 -3.71 23.48
CA GLY A 413 -7.42 -2.74 22.72
C GLY A 413 -7.06 -1.27 22.98
N ASN A 414 -6.19 -0.97 23.94
CA ASN A 414 -5.78 0.41 24.24
C ASN A 414 -4.88 0.97 23.14
N LYS A 415 -5.36 2.03 22.47
CA LYS A 415 -4.66 2.70 21.38
C LYS A 415 -3.97 3.99 21.82
N VAL A 416 -2.72 3.85 22.30
CA VAL A 416 -1.90 4.98 22.76
C VAL A 416 -1.16 5.70 21.63
N TYR A 417 -1.00 5.09 20.46
CA TYR A 417 -0.34 5.72 19.31
C TYR A 417 -1.23 5.80 18.08
N THR A 418 -1.00 6.82 17.26
CA THR A 418 -1.76 7.08 16.03
C THR A 418 -0.95 6.83 14.76
N GLY A 419 0.37 6.63 14.88
CA GLY A 419 1.28 6.60 13.73
C GLY A 419 1.50 7.95 13.04
N HIS A 420 0.87 9.04 13.48
CA HIS A 420 1.02 10.35 12.80
C HIS A 420 2.31 11.09 13.15
N THR A 421 2.92 10.75 14.28
CA THR A 421 4.14 11.38 14.80
C THR A 421 5.16 10.32 15.13
N MET A 422 6.43 10.63 14.87
CA MET A 422 7.53 9.77 15.28
C MET A 422 7.62 9.74 16.80
N LYS A 423 7.89 8.56 17.33
CA LYS A 423 8.12 8.28 18.74
C LYS A 423 9.53 7.71 18.92
N TRP A 424 9.97 7.66 20.17
CA TRP A 424 11.26 7.12 20.53
C TRP A 424 11.16 6.30 21.82
N CYS A 425 12.05 5.32 21.94
CA CYS A 425 12.33 4.58 23.16
C CYS A 425 13.84 4.64 23.44
N TYR A 426 14.20 4.56 24.72
CA TYR A 426 15.59 4.49 25.16
C TYR A 426 15.76 3.32 26.10
N GLY A 427 16.75 2.47 25.84
CA GLY A 427 16.97 1.29 26.64
C GLY A 427 18.34 0.69 26.44
N THR A 428 18.67 -0.27 27.30
CA THR A 428 19.87 -1.09 27.17
C THR A 428 19.48 -2.37 26.45
N THR A 429 20.19 -2.71 25.38
CA THR A 429 19.94 -3.96 24.64
C THR A 429 20.23 -5.17 25.52
N GLY A 430 19.30 -6.11 25.54
CA GLY A 430 19.49 -7.45 26.10
C GLY A 430 19.07 -8.50 25.06
N ASN A 431 19.20 -9.77 25.40
CA ASN A 431 18.64 -10.84 24.56
C ASN A 431 17.12 -10.68 24.48
N ALA A 432 16.55 -10.84 23.30
CA ALA A 432 15.11 -10.99 23.14
C ALA A 432 14.67 -12.40 23.60
N PRO A 433 13.38 -12.59 23.94
CA PRO A 433 12.79 -13.92 23.97
C PRO A 433 12.85 -14.56 22.58
N ASP A 434 13.13 -15.87 22.51
CA ASP A 434 12.99 -16.62 21.26
C ASP A 434 11.54 -16.54 20.77
N VAL A 435 11.35 -16.29 19.48
CA VAL A 435 10.03 -16.30 18.84
C VAL A 435 10.03 -17.32 17.70
N PRO A 436 9.79 -18.62 17.98
CA PRO A 436 9.91 -19.69 17.00
C PRO A 436 9.01 -19.52 15.78
N ALA A 437 7.84 -18.89 15.94
CA ALA A 437 6.93 -18.59 14.84
C ALA A 437 7.56 -17.72 13.74
N TYR A 438 8.60 -16.96 14.08
CA TYR A 438 9.35 -16.11 13.18
C TYR A 438 10.82 -16.55 13.04
N LYS A 439 11.22 -17.67 13.65
CA LYS A 439 12.63 -18.12 13.72
C LYS A 439 13.57 -17.03 14.27
N ALA A 440 13.06 -16.18 15.15
CA ALA A 440 13.84 -15.11 15.76
C ALA A 440 14.44 -15.60 17.08
N GLU A 441 15.70 -16.02 17.05
CA GLU A 441 16.41 -16.69 18.15
C GLU A 441 17.65 -15.91 18.60
N GLU A 442 18.20 -15.06 17.73
CA GLU A 442 19.38 -14.22 17.95
C GLU A 442 19.03 -12.73 18.14
N HIS A 443 17.75 -12.38 18.10
CA HIS A 443 17.28 -11.02 18.32
C HIS A 443 17.78 -10.39 19.63
N GLN A 444 18.05 -9.08 19.55
CA GLN A 444 18.19 -8.22 20.73
C GLN A 444 16.88 -7.49 21.02
N ALA A 445 16.67 -7.07 22.26
CA ALA A 445 15.49 -6.30 22.65
C ALA A 445 15.82 -5.15 23.61
N ILE A 446 14.95 -4.13 23.60
CA ILE A 446 14.85 -3.12 24.66
C ILE A 446 13.43 -3.11 25.24
N LYS A 447 13.30 -2.70 26.50
CA LYS A 447 12.00 -2.34 27.06
C LYS A 447 11.47 -1.10 26.34
N CYS A 448 10.31 -1.22 25.72
CA CYS A 448 9.71 -0.19 24.90
C CYS A 448 8.25 -0.52 24.64
N ALA A 449 7.34 0.38 24.97
CA ALA A 449 5.92 0.19 24.76
C ALA A 449 5.48 0.52 23.32
N PHE A 450 6.34 0.42 22.32
CA PHE A 450 5.92 0.61 20.93
C PHE A 450 4.94 -0.49 20.53
N THR A 451 3.92 -0.11 19.78
CA THR A 451 2.98 -1.02 19.11
C THR A 451 3.38 -1.21 17.65
N PRO A 452 2.78 -2.16 16.91
CA PRO A 452 2.99 -2.32 15.47
C PRO A 452 2.90 -1.00 14.68
N GLY A 453 3.75 -0.91 13.65
CA GLY A 453 4.02 0.29 12.85
C GLY A 453 5.41 0.90 13.09
N ALA A 454 6.01 0.61 14.24
CA ALA A 454 7.40 1.00 14.50
C ALA A 454 8.43 0.21 13.67
N SER A 455 8.03 -0.93 13.08
CA SER A 455 8.89 -1.81 12.27
C SER A 455 9.70 -1.06 11.23
N GLY A 456 10.96 -1.47 11.03
CA GLY A 456 11.96 -0.81 10.20
C GLY A 456 12.58 0.45 10.80
N GLY A 457 12.05 0.95 11.91
CA GLY A 457 12.59 2.09 12.65
C GLY A 457 13.98 1.79 13.22
N PRO A 458 14.94 2.73 13.24
CA PRO A 458 16.32 2.40 13.57
C PRO A 458 16.56 2.24 15.08
N PHE A 459 17.45 1.30 15.43
CA PHE A 459 18.16 1.28 16.72
C PHE A 459 19.49 2.02 16.55
N LEU A 460 19.64 3.15 17.25
CA LEU A 460 20.80 4.03 17.14
C LEU A 460 21.67 3.97 18.40
N LEU A 461 22.89 3.46 18.24
CA LEU A 461 23.97 3.57 19.21
C LEU A 461 24.55 4.98 19.22
N GLN A 462 25.00 5.40 20.39
CA GLN A 462 25.71 6.68 20.60
C GLN A 462 24.98 7.88 19.98
N TYR A 463 23.65 7.88 20.05
CA TYR A 463 22.83 8.94 19.48
C TYR A 463 23.15 10.29 20.12
N LYS A 464 23.60 11.24 19.29
CA LYS A 464 23.93 12.61 19.71
C LYS A 464 22.74 13.51 19.41
N ASN A 465 21.96 13.87 20.43
CA ASN A 465 20.79 14.74 20.31
C ASN A 465 21.05 16.08 19.60
N SER A 466 22.27 16.62 19.72
CA SER A 466 22.65 17.89 19.10
C SER A 466 22.79 17.81 17.59
N LYS A 467 23.30 16.67 17.09
CA LYS A 467 23.49 16.39 15.66
C LYS A 467 22.36 15.55 15.07
N ARG A 468 21.51 14.99 15.94
CA ARG A 468 20.44 14.05 15.59
C ARG A 468 20.94 12.81 14.84
N THR A 469 22.20 12.42 15.08
CA THR A 469 22.88 11.30 14.45
C THR A 469 23.44 10.34 15.49
N GLY A 470 23.47 9.05 15.16
CA GLY A 470 24.16 7.98 15.86
C GLY A 470 24.63 6.93 14.85
N TYR A 471 24.74 5.69 15.30
CA TYR A 471 25.10 4.54 14.47
C TYR A 471 23.97 3.52 14.48
N LEU A 472 23.42 3.24 13.30
CA LEU A 472 22.46 2.17 13.09
C LEU A 472 23.08 0.83 13.49
N ASN A 473 22.47 0.15 14.45
CA ASN A 473 22.89 -1.14 14.95
C ASN A 473 21.68 -2.06 15.16
N GLY A 474 20.76 -2.00 14.20
CA GLY A 474 19.49 -2.71 14.27
C GLY A 474 18.33 -1.91 13.68
N VAL A 475 17.26 -2.61 13.35
CA VAL A 475 15.96 -2.06 12.98
C VAL A 475 14.88 -2.75 13.81
N VAL A 476 13.81 -2.03 14.16
CA VAL A 476 12.66 -2.63 14.83
C VAL A 476 12.12 -3.74 13.93
N SER A 477 12.10 -4.97 14.41
CA SER A 477 11.52 -6.11 13.69
C SER A 477 10.18 -6.50 14.31
N LEU A 478 10.18 -6.97 15.57
CA LEU A 478 8.97 -7.42 16.26
C LEU A 478 8.62 -6.50 17.44
N THR A 479 7.33 -6.45 17.75
CA THR A 479 6.79 -5.92 19.01
C THR A 479 6.28 -7.08 19.85
N ILE A 480 6.70 -7.14 21.11
CA ILE A 480 6.47 -8.31 21.97
C ILE A 480 5.76 -7.89 23.25
N ASP A 481 4.73 -8.66 23.62
CA ASP A 481 4.21 -8.75 24.99
C ASP A 481 4.99 -9.86 25.71
N SER A 482 5.92 -9.45 26.58
CA SER A 482 6.89 -10.37 27.19
C SER A 482 6.47 -10.93 28.55
N ASP A 483 5.47 -10.33 29.18
CA ASP A 483 4.93 -10.75 30.48
C ASP A 483 3.48 -11.29 30.41
N GLY A 484 2.85 -11.22 29.23
CA GLY A 484 1.54 -11.80 28.95
C GLY A 484 0.39 -10.99 29.56
N ASN A 485 0.57 -9.67 29.69
CA ASN A 485 -0.44 -8.76 30.25
C ASN A 485 -1.29 -8.06 29.18
N ASP A 486 -1.25 -8.55 27.94
CA ASP A 486 -1.92 -8.00 26.76
C ASP A 486 -1.40 -6.61 26.35
N ARG A 487 -0.18 -6.25 26.77
CA ARG A 487 0.47 -4.99 26.36
C ARG A 487 1.89 -5.24 25.90
N TYR A 488 2.17 -4.86 24.65
CA TYR A 488 3.54 -4.75 24.16
C TYR A 488 4.41 -3.92 25.11
N ASP A 489 5.50 -4.52 25.55
CA ASP A 489 6.44 -3.95 26.50
C ASP A 489 7.90 -4.00 25.98
N ARG A 490 8.10 -4.61 24.81
CA ARG A 490 9.40 -4.73 24.14
C ARG A 490 9.31 -4.55 22.64
N VAL A 491 10.42 -4.08 22.08
CA VAL A 491 10.72 -4.18 20.66
C VAL A 491 12.03 -4.90 20.44
N THR A 492 12.09 -5.71 19.39
CA THR A 492 13.27 -6.48 19.02
C THR A 492 13.96 -5.92 17.79
N THR A 493 15.20 -6.34 17.59
CA THR A 493 15.98 -6.11 16.38
C THR A 493 16.82 -7.34 16.05
N PRO A 494 17.00 -7.65 14.76
CA PRO A 494 18.09 -8.50 14.28
C PRO A 494 19.43 -8.01 14.80
N TYR A 495 20.34 -8.93 15.06
CA TYR A 495 21.71 -8.59 15.39
C TYR A 495 22.50 -8.25 14.12
N PHE A 496 23.09 -7.06 14.09
CA PHE A 496 23.89 -6.64 12.93
C PHE A 496 25.33 -7.14 13.06
N ASP A 497 25.65 -8.18 12.31
CA ASP A 497 26.94 -8.86 12.22
C ASP A 497 27.75 -8.47 10.98
N GLY A 498 28.82 -9.20 10.68
CA GLY A 498 29.68 -9.03 9.52
C GLY A 498 28.96 -9.33 8.20
N GLU A 499 28.06 -10.31 8.15
CA GLU A 499 27.20 -10.56 6.98
C GLU A 499 26.32 -9.36 6.67
N THR A 500 25.64 -8.82 7.68
CA THR A 500 24.86 -7.59 7.60
C THR A 500 25.71 -6.44 7.08
N TYR A 501 26.93 -6.27 7.60
CA TYR A 501 27.86 -5.25 7.11
C TYR A 501 28.26 -5.48 5.65
N GLY A 502 28.43 -6.73 5.21
CA GLY A 502 28.67 -7.09 3.82
C GLY A 502 27.56 -6.59 2.90
N ILE A 503 26.29 -6.84 3.29
CA ILE A 503 25.11 -6.40 2.54
C ILE A 503 25.01 -4.88 2.52
N TYR A 504 25.16 -4.23 3.68
CA TYR A 504 25.21 -2.78 3.80
C TYR A 504 26.29 -2.19 2.88
N ARG A 505 27.52 -2.73 2.92
CA ARG A 505 28.66 -2.25 2.14
C ARG A 505 28.39 -2.35 0.65
N TYR A 506 27.75 -3.43 0.19
CA TYR A 506 27.32 -3.56 -1.19
C TYR A 506 26.31 -2.45 -1.54
N ALA A 507 25.20 -2.37 -0.80
CA ALA A 507 24.13 -1.41 -1.05
C ALA A 507 24.60 0.05 -0.97
N ALA A 508 25.49 0.37 -0.03
CA ALA A 508 26.07 1.70 0.15
C ALA A 508 26.94 2.16 -1.02
N ASN A 509 27.37 1.23 -1.88
CA ASN A 509 28.14 1.49 -3.10
C ASN A 509 27.32 1.29 -4.38
N LEU A 510 25.99 1.14 -4.29
CA LEU A 510 25.11 1.06 -5.44
C LEU A 510 24.57 2.43 -5.86
N TRP A 511 24.87 2.82 -7.10
CA TRP A 511 24.27 3.99 -7.72
C TRP A 511 22.94 3.61 -8.38
N THR A 512 21.92 4.45 -8.21
CA THR A 512 20.58 4.25 -8.77
C THR A 512 20.34 5.00 -10.08
N GLY A 513 21.33 5.73 -10.59
CA GLY A 513 21.16 6.54 -11.80
C GLY A 513 20.53 7.91 -11.51
N LYS A 514 20.23 8.66 -12.58
CA LYS A 514 19.50 9.93 -12.51
C LYS A 514 18.02 9.69 -12.78
N LEU A 515 17.16 10.52 -12.19
CA LEU A 515 15.76 10.58 -12.59
C LEU A 515 15.61 11.37 -13.90
N PRO A 516 14.89 10.85 -14.90
CA PRO A 516 14.49 11.63 -16.07
C PRO A 516 13.36 12.58 -15.65
N LEU A 517 13.71 13.81 -15.24
CA LEU A 517 12.75 14.84 -14.82
C LEU A 517 12.42 15.86 -15.92
N SER A 518 12.71 15.51 -17.18
CA SER A 518 12.44 16.34 -18.36
C SER A 518 11.00 16.23 -18.85
#